data_AF-D1MWB2-F1
#
_entry.id   AF-D1MWB2-F1
#
_cell.length_a   1.000
_cell.length_b   1.000
_cell.length_c   1.000
_cell.angle_alpha   90.00
_cell.angle_beta   90.00
_cell.angle_gamma   90.00
#
_symmetry.space_group_name_H-M   'P 1'
#
loop_
_entity.id
_entity.type
_entity.pdbx_description
1 polymer ?
#
loop_
_entity_poly.entity_id
_entity_poly.type
_entity_poly.pdbx_seq_one_letter_code
_entity_poly.pdbx_strand_id
1 'polypeptide(L)'
;MKTFIALTFIGILTCAYSQSVQQCTTPTPVMDNFKAPKFHNGTWYVTHVKYVTIPTECRTLTTWQEGDMSFVQHEFTKNGKNGNLRCEAQAKTKKRLSFTCKFNGESIDKTIFIVMASDYNDYALYYLCSTITGANADRKAGEIIENYLVARRTSGNTEIPAQLQSLTNGMNLQKCS
;
A
#
# COMPACT_ATOMS: atom_id res chain seq x y z
N MET A 1 20.04 -60.65 -20.42
CA MET A 1 19.07 -59.55 -20.60
C MET A 1 18.50 -59.16 -19.25
N LYS A 2 18.90 -58.01 -18.71
CA LYS A 2 18.22 -57.31 -17.60
C LYS A 2 18.37 -55.82 -17.87
N THR A 3 17.34 -55.23 -18.45
CA THR A 3 17.27 -53.79 -18.75
C THR A 3 16.72 -53.10 -17.51
N PHE A 4 17.55 -52.34 -16.81
CA PHE A 4 17.09 -51.45 -15.74
C PHE A 4 16.69 -50.12 -16.37
N ILE A 5 15.39 -49.84 -16.42
CA ILE A 5 14.88 -48.52 -16.78
C ILE A 5 14.81 -47.71 -15.48
N ALA A 6 15.80 -46.85 -15.26
CA ALA A 6 15.78 -45.86 -14.20
C ALA A 6 14.91 -44.68 -14.65
N LEU A 7 13.65 -44.65 -14.20
CA LEU A 7 12.77 -43.49 -14.33
C LEU A 7 13.20 -42.42 -13.32
N THR A 8 13.97 -41.44 -13.78
CA THR A 8 14.26 -40.23 -13.02
C THR A 8 13.03 -39.32 -13.06
N PHE A 9 12.22 -39.38 -11.99
CA PHE A 9 11.25 -38.32 -11.71
C PHE A 9 12.04 -37.07 -11.32
N ILE A 10 12.33 -36.22 -12.30
CA ILE A 10 12.74 -34.83 -12.06
C ILE A 10 11.50 -34.13 -11.53
N GLY A 11 11.33 -34.17 -10.21
CA GLY A 11 10.39 -33.35 -9.47
C GLY A 11 10.78 -31.90 -9.69
N ILE A 12 10.14 -31.26 -10.67
CA ILE A 12 10.17 -29.82 -10.81
C ILE A 12 9.42 -29.30 -9.58
N LEU A 13 10.15 -28.98 -8.52
CA LEU A 13 9.65 -28.09 -7.48
C LEU A 13 9.39 -26.76 -8.17
N THR A 14 8.19 -26.62 -8.72
CA THR A 14 7.62 -25.32 -9.02
C THR A 14 7.51 -24.62 -7.67
N CYS A 15 8.51 -23.80 -7.35
CA CYS A 15 8.36 -22.78 -6.32
C CYS A 15 7.09 -22.02 -6.66
N ALA A 16 6.02 -22.30 -5.91
CA ALA A 16 4.80 -21.52 -5.95
C ALA A 16 5.13 -20.14 -5.36
N TYR A 17 5.81 -19.31 -6.16
CA TYR A 17 5.81 -17.88 -5.96
C TYR A 17 4.37 -17.45 -6.12
N SER A 18 3.71 -17.26 -4.98
CA SER A 18 2.43 -16.59 -4.81
C SER A 18 2.26 -15.48 -5.87
N GLN A 19 1.45 -15.75 -6.89
CA GLN A 19 1.23 -14.89 -8.07
C GLN A 19 0.51 -13.56 -7.77
N SER A 20 0.27 -13.22 -6.51
CA SER A 20 -0.52 -12.06 -6.11
C SER A 20 0.20 -10.70 -6.16
N VAL A 21 1.41 -10.63 -6.73
CA VAL A 21 2.21 -9.39 -6.82
C VAL A 21 2.49 -8.96 -8.28
N GLN A 22 2.08 -9.76 -9.27
CA GLN A 22 2.44 -9.58 -10.68
C GLN A 22 1.59 -8.52 -11.40
N GLN A 23 0.47 -8.08 -10.81
CA GLN A 23 -0.47 -7.10 -11.40
C GLN A 23 -0.26 -5.66 -10.91
N CYS A 24 0.49 -5.44 -9.83
CA CYS A 24 0.72 -4.08 -9.33
C CYS A 24 1.71 -3.34 -10.21
N THR A 25 1.27 -2.22 -10.80
CA THR A 25 2.14 -1.32 -11.55
C THR A 25 3.23 -0.72 -10.67
N THR A 26 4.34 -0.30 -11.28
CA THR A 26 5.33 0.54 -10.60
C THR A 26 5.15 1.96 -11.13
N PRO A 27 4.79 2.93 -10.27
CA PRO A 27 4.57 4.30 -10.71
C PRO A 27 5.88 4.91 -11.19
N THR A 28 5.79 5.90 -12.08
CA THR A 28 6.94 6.70 -12.51
C THR A 28 6.63 8.18 -12.24
N PRO A 29 7.50 8.92 -11.51
CA PRO A 29 8.74 8.46 -10.88
C PRO A 29 8.50 7.67 -9.59
N VAL A 30 9.52 6.94 -9.15
CA VAL A 30 9.66 6.45 -7.77
C VAL A 30 10.64 7.37 -7.05
N MET A 31 10.30 7.80 -5.84
CA MET A 31 11.16 8.68 -5.06
C MET A 31 12.50 8.00 -4.73
N ASP A 32 13.59 8.59 -5.21
CA ASP A 32 14.92 8.14 -4.86
C ASP A 32 15.25 8.46 -3.41
N ASN A 33 16.07 7.59 -2.79
CA ASN A 33 16.55 7.75 -1.42
C ASN A 33 15.44 7.94 -0.37
N PHE A 34 14.24 7.39 -0.60
CA PHE A 34 13.12 7.43 0.34
C PHE A 34 13.54 7.10 1.77
N LYS A 35 13.14 7.95 2.72
CA LYS A 35 13.45 7.82 4.14
C LYS A 35 12.19 7.44 4.91
N ALA A 36 11.94 6.14 5.03
CA ALA A 36 10.82 5.62 5.80
C ALA A 36 10.71 6.22 7.23
N PRO A 37 11.81 6.48 7.99
CA PRO A 37 11.69 7.08 9.32
C PRO A 37 11.13 8.51 9.32
N LYS A 38 11.33 9.26 8.24
CA LYS A 38 10.76 10.61 8.10
C LYS A 38 9.30 10.56 7.68
N PHE A 39 8.95 9.60 6.82
CA PHE A 39 7.60 9.46 6.30
C PHE A 39 6.64 8.87 7.34
N HIS A 40 7.02 7.75 7.97
CA HIS A 40 6.23 7.06 8.97
C HIS A 40 6.51 7.63 10.36
N ASN A 41 6.18 8.91 10.52
CA ASN A 41 6.26 9.62 11.79
C ASN A 41 5.12 10.64 11.83
N GLY A 42 4.13 10.40 12.68
CA GLY A 42 2.97 11.27 12.85
C GLY A 42 1.82 10.95 11.88
N THR A 43 1.00 11.95 11.59
CA THR A 43 -0.27 11.77 10.87
C THR A 43 -0.16 12.25 9.41
N TRP A 44 -0.86 11.57 8.52
CA TRP A 44 -1.11 12.00 7.14
C TRP A 44 -2.62 12.05 6.89
N TYR A 45 -3.10 13.12 6.27
CA TYR A 45 -4.48 13.29 5.86
C TYR A 45 -4.54 13.11 4.34
N VAL A 46 -5.17 12.03 3.86
CA VAL A 46 -5.36 11.85 2.41
C VAL A 46 -6.37 12.89 1.93
N THR A 47 -5.98 13.69 0.95
CA THR A 47 -6.79 14.79 0.41
C THR A 47 -7.27 14.54 -1.00
N HIS A 48 -6.57 13.70 -1.75
CA HIS A 48 -7.00 13.32 -3.09
C HIS A 48 -6.67 11.86 -3.38
N VAL A 49 -7.49 11.27 -4.23
CA VAL A 49 -7.33 9.92 -4.77
C VAL A 49 -7.53 9.96 -6.28
N LYS A 50 -6.84 9.11 -7.03
CA LYS A 50 -7.11 8.96 -8.47
C LYS A 50 -8.40 8.18 -8.72
N TYR A 51 -8.56 7.07 -8.02
CA TYR A 51 -9.72 6.21 -8.14
C TYR A 51 -10.55 6.30 -6.86
N VAL A 52 -11.83 6.66 -6.99
CA VAL A 52 -12.77 6.64 -5.86
C VAL A 52 -13.20 5.19 -5.64
N THR A 53 -12.84 4.61 -4.49
CA THR A 53 -13.10 3.21 -4.15
C THR A 53 -14.12 3.07 -3.03
N ILE A 54 -14.69 1.88 -2.87
CA ILE A 54 -15.50 1.50 -1.71
C ILE A 54 -14.82 0.31 -1.01
N PRO A 55 -14.49 0.40 0.29
CA PRO A 55 -14.36 1.64 1.07
C PRO A 55 -13.32 2.59 0.45
N THR A 56 -13.48 3.89 0.71
CA THR A 56 -12.60 4.94 0.17
C THR A 56 -11.21 4.91 0.80
N GLU A 57 -10.18 5.30 0.04
CA GLU A 57 -8.82 5.55 0.55
C GLU A 57 -8.64 6.97 1.10
N CYS A 58 -9.68 7.82 1.02
CA CYS A 58 -9.73 9.12 1.69
C CYS A 58 -9.81 8.93 3.21
N ARG A 59 -8.66 8.77 3.86
CA ARG A 59 -8.53 8.44 5.28
C ARG A 59 -7.46 9.29 5.96
N THR A 60 -7.59 9.40 7.27
CA THR A 60 -6.51 9.84 8.15
C THR A 60 -5.65 8.63 8.51
N LEU A 61 -4.34 8.74 8.30
CA LEU A 61 -3.36 7.69 8.55
C LEU A 61 -2.47 8.10 9.73
N THR A 62 -2.46 7.30 10.79
CA THR A 62 -1.45 7.41 11.86
C THR A 62 -0.27 6.52 11.50
N THR A 63 0.94 7.08 11.52
CA THR A 63 2.15 6.38 11.08
C THR A 63 3.28 6.52 12.09
N TRP A 64 4.05 5.46 12.28
CA TRP A 64 5.19 5.45 13.20
C TRP A 64 6.20 4.35 12.81
N GLN A 65 7.34 4.35 13.51
CA GLN A 65 8.31 3.26 13.43
C GLN A 65 8.62 2.68 14.79
N GLU A 66 8.92 1.37 14.81
CA GLU A 66 9.52 0.68 15.94
C GLU A 66 10.70 -0.14 15.39
N GLY A 67 11.93 0.29 15.68
CA GLY A 67 13.14 -0.28 15.07
C GLY A 67 13.12 -0.17 13.54
N ASP A 68 13.36 -1.30 12.85
CA ASP A 68 13.36 -1.36 11.37
C ASP A 68 11.94 -1.55 10.76
N MET A 69 10.89 -1.54 11.59
CA MET A 69 9.49 -1.71 11.17
C MET A 69 8.79 -0.36 11.01
N SER A 70 8.05 -0.19 9.91
CA SER A 70 7.09 0.90 9.73
C SER A 70 5.68 0.40 9.94
N PHE A 71 4.87 1.26 10.56
CA PHE A 71 3.47 1.02 10.83
C PHE A 71 2.60 2.13 10.24
N VAL A 72 1.45 1.73 9.72
CA VAL A 72 0.37 2.60 9.27
C VAL A 72 -0.92 2.08 9.90
N GLN A 73 -1.72 2.98 10.44
CA GLN A 73 -2.99 2.65 11.06
C GLN A 73 -4.07 3.62 10.61
N HIS A 74 -5.27 3.11 10.36
CA HIS A 74 -6.46 3.92 10.12
C HIS A 74 -7.71 3.20 10.59
N GLU A 75 -8.80 3.95 10.72
CA GLU A 75 -10.10 3.41 11.09
C GLU A 75 -10.58 2.38 10.05
N PHE A 76 -11.20 1.32 10.54
CA PHE A 76 -11.70 0.25 9.71
C PHE A 76 -12.90 -0.42 10.36
N THR A 77 -13.85 -0.84 9.52
CA THR A 77 -15.05 -1.54 9.96
C THR A 77 -15.16 -2.84 9.19
N LYS A 78 -15.39 -3.94 9.92
CA LYS A 78 -15.67 -5.24 9.33
C LYS A 78 -16.80 -5.91 10.10
N ASN A 79 -17.82 -6.36 9.39
CA ASN A 79 -18.99 -7.05 9.98
C ASN A 79 -19.62 -6.27 11.15
N GLY A 80 -19.78 -4.95 10.98
CA GLY A 80 -20.34 -4.05 11.99
C GLY A 80 -19.44 -3.77 13.21
N LYS A 81 -18.20 -4.32 13.23
CA LYS A 81 -17.23 -4.03 14.28
C LYS A 81 -16.28 -2.94 13.82
N ASN A 82 -16.27 -1.84 14.56
CA ASN A 82 -15.35 -0.73 14.35
C ASN A 82 -14.02 -1.01 15.05
N GLY A 83 -12.93 -0.48 14.50
CA GLY A 83 -11.62 -0.49 15.13
C GLY A 83 -10.58 0.07 14.17
N ASN A 84 -9.35 -0.46 14.27
CA ASN A 84 -8.24 0.00 13.46
C ASN A 84 -7.65 -1.13 12.62
N LEU A 85 -7.47 -0.86 11.32
CA LEU A 85 -6.60 -1.69 10.49
C LEU A 85 -5.16 -1.26 10.75
N ARG A 86 -4.32 -2.20 11.21
CA ARG A 86 -2.89 -1.95 11.44
C ARG A 86 -2.08 -2.66 10.37
N CYS A 87 -1.31 -1.88 9.64
CA CYS A 87 -0.41 -2.31 8.58
C CYS A 87 1.04 -2.25 9.06
N GLU A 88 1.82 -3.29 8.81
CA GLU A 88 3.24 -3.34 9.18
C GLU A 88 4.13 -3.78 8.01
N ALA A 89 5.30 -3.15 7.86
CA ALA A 89 6.29 -3.48 6.84
C ALA A 89 7.71 -3.32 7.37
N GLN A 90 8.62 -4.21 6.94
CA GLN A 90 10.06 -3.97 7.09
C GLN A 90 10.49 -2.83 6.16
N ALA A 91 11.06 -1.78 6.74
CA ALA A 91 11.25 -0.51 6.06
C ALA A 91 12.68 -0.23 5.57
N LYS A 92 13.64 -1.08 5.94
CA LYS A 92 15.07 -0.84 5.71
C LYS A 92 15.40 -0.75 4.21
N THR A 93 15.76 0.46 3.79
CA THR A 93 16.33 0.82 2.47
C THR A 93 15.52 0.43 1.23
N LYS A 94 14.22 0.17 1.35
CA LYS A 94 13.36 -0.20 0.21
C LYS A 94 12.64 1.02 -0.36
N LYS A 95 12.71 1.19 -1.68
CA LYS A 95 11.87 2.13 -2.45
C LYS A 95 10.40 1.66 -2.56
N ARG A 96 10.16 0.38 -2.26
CA ARG A 96 8.87 -0.30 -2.31
C ARG A 96 8.65 -1.04 -0.99
N LEU A 97 7.67 -0.60 -0.22
CA LEU A 97 7.27 -1.27 1.01
C LEU A 97 6.13 -2.24 0.72
N SER A 98 6.16 -3.40 1.38
CA SER A 98 5.08 -4.37 1.33
C SER A 98 4.52 -4.50 2.74
N PHE A 99 3.38 -3.85 2.96
CA PHE A 99 2.64 -3.90 4.20
C PHE A 99 1.76 -5.14 4.27
N THR A 100 1.69 -5.73 5.46
CA THR A 100 0.63 -6.69 5.80
C THR A 100 -0.33 -5.99 6.75
N CYS A 101 -1.59 -5.89 6.35
CA CYS A 101 -2.61 -5.16 7.09
C CYS A 101 -3.56 -6.12 7.80
N LYS A 102 -3.73 -5.92 9.12
CA LYS A 102 -4.51 -6.80 9.99
C LYS A 102 -5.57 -6.04 10.76
N PHE A 103 -6.71 -6.67 10.96
CA PHE A 103 -7.79 -6.21 11.83
C PHE A 103 -8.13 -7.33 12.82
N ASN A 104 -8.02 -7.06 14.12
CA ASN A 104 -8.24 -8.07 15.18
C ASN A 104 -7.45 -9.39 14.96
N GLY A 105 -6.21 -9.28 14.48
CA GLY A 105 -5.33 -10.41 14.19
C GLY A 105 -5.54 -11.08 12.82
N GLU A 106 -6.63 -10.78 12.12
CA GLU A 106 -6.92 -11.33 10.80
C GLU A 106 -6.26 -10.51 9.69
N SER A 107 -5.60 -11.16 8.72
CA SER A 107 -5.03 -10.52 7.53
C SER A 107 -6.14 -10.04 6.58
N ILE A 108 -6.26 -8.73 6.41
CA ILE A 108 -7.24 -8.10 5.52
C ILE A 108 -6.66 -7.93 4.12
N ASP A 109 -5.46 -7.39 4.02
CA ASP A 109 -4.77 -7.20 2.74
C ASP A 109 -3.25 -7.21 2.87
N LYS A 110 -2.59 -7.33 1.71
CA LYS A 110 -1.18 -7.00 1.53
C LYS A 110 -1.09 -5.81 0.59
N THR A 111 -0.44 -4.74 1.07
CA THR A 111 -0.41 -3.47 0.36
C THR A 111 1.02 -3.08 -0.02
N ILE A 112 1.26 -2.92 -1.31
CA ILE A 112 2.46 -2.28 -1.83
C ILE A 112 2.30 -0.78 -1.71
N PHE A 113 3.31 -0.13 -1.14
CA PHE A 113 3.39 1.30 -0.95
C PHE A 113 4.67 1.83 -1.60
N ILE A 114 4.51 2.82 -2.48
CA ILE A 114 5.60 3.45 -3.23
C ILE A 114 5.41 4.97 -3.21
N VAL A 115 6.36 5.69 -2.60
CA VAL A 115 6.35 7.17 -2.64
C VAL A 115 6.89 7.64 -3.98
N MET A 116 6.17 8.56 -4.61
CA MET A 116 6.59 9.21 -5.87
C MET A 116 7.30 10.53 -5.57
N ALA A 117 6.76 11.32 -4.65
CA ALA A 117 7.36 12.58 -4.19
C ALA A 117 6.87 12.94 -2.79
N SER A 118 7.76 13.44 -1.93
CA SER A 118 7.40 13.96 -0.61
C SER A 118 8.52 14.84 -0.09
N ASP A 119 8.15 15.91 0.63
CA ASP A 119 9.08 16.69 1.46
C ASP A 119 9.11 16.21 2.93
N TYR A 120 8.32 15.18 3.24
CA TYR A 120 8.07 14.60 4.56
C TYR A 120 7.33 15.49 5.57
N ASN A 121 7.35 16.81 5.37
CA ASN A 121 6.90 17.82 6.33
C ASN A 121 5.50 18.36 6.02
N ASP A 122 5.08 18.29 4.77
CA ASP A 122 3.82 18.91 4.35
C ASP A 122 3.06 18.05 3.33
N TYR A 123 3.74 17.42 2.38
CA TYR A 123 3.06 16.64 1.33
C TYR A 123 3.66 15.29 1.04
N ALA A 124 2.81 14.43 0.47
CA ALA A 124 3.21 13.20 -0.18
C ALA A 124 2.30 12.93 -1.39
N LEU A 125 2.90 12.52 -2.50
CA LEU A 125 2.26 11.77 -3.58
C LEU A 125 2.78 10.34 -3.53
N TYR A 126 1.90 9.37 -3.40
CA TYR A 126 2.27 7.97 -3.34
C TYR A 126 1.24 7.06 -4.01
N TYR A 127 1.71 5.89 -4.38
CA TYR A 127 0.95 4.83 -5.00
C TYR A 127 0.73 3.71 -3.99
N LEU A 128 -0.51 3.20 -3.98
CA LEU A 128 -0.89 1.98 -3.28
C LEU A 128 -1.31 0.92 -4.29
N CYS A 129 -1.00 -0.34 -3.99
CA CYS A 129 -1.59 -1.49 -4.64
C CYS A 129 -1.82 -2.60 -3.63
N SER A 130 -3.08 -2.88 -3.35
CA SER A 130 -3.52 -3.79 -2.30
C SER A 130 -4.09 -5.05 -2.90
N THR A 131 -3.56 -6.21 -2.52
CA THR A 131 -4.17 -7.50 -2.78
C THR A 131 -4.98 -7.91 -1.57
N ILE A 132 -6.29 -8.05 -1.74
CA ILE A 132 -7.23 -8.39 -0.68
C ILE A 132 -7.06 -9.86 -0.30
N THR A 133 -6.74 -10.12 0.97
CA THR A 133 -6.51 -11.49 1.48
C THR A 133 -7.71 -12.01 2.27
N GLY A 134 -8.38 -11.13 3.02
CA GLY A 134 -9.58 -11.45 3.79
C GLY A 134 -10.75 -10.65 3.25
N ALA A 135 -11.75 -11.32 2.68
CA ALA A 135 -12.95 -10.66 2.19
C ALA A 135 -13.64 -9.85 3.30
N ASN A 136 -14.16 -8.68 2.95
CA ASN A 136 -15.10 -7.92 3.78
C ASN A 136 -16.37 -7.65 2.95
N ALA A 137 -17.28 -6.83 3.47
CA ALA A 137 -18.55 -6.54 2.79
C ALA A 137 -18.37 -5.92 1.40
N ASP A 138 -17.27 -5.17 1.21
CA ASP A 138 -17.07 -4.33 0.03
C ASP A 138 -16.01 -4.86 -0.94
N ARG A 139 -15.13 -5.78 -0.49
CA ARG A 139 -13.97 -6.26 -1.26
C ARG A 139 -13.82 -7.77 -1.16
N LYS A 140 -13.53 -8.40 -2.30
CA LYS A 140 -13.42 -9.87 -2.40
C LYS A 140 -11.98 -10.33 -2.25
N ALA A 141 -11.76 -11.50 -1.65
CA ALA A 141 -10.43 -12.10 -1.60
C ALA A 141 -9.90 -12.32 -3.03
N GLY A 142 -8.63 -11.97 -3.25
CA GLY A 142 -7.97 -12.00 -4.56
C GLY A 142 -8.15 -10.73 -5.40
N GLU A 143 -9.03 -9.81 -5.00
CA GLU A 143 -9.16 -8.51 -5.65
C GLU A 143 -7.87 -7.70 -5.50
N ILE A 144 -7.52 -6.95 -6.55
CA ILE A 144 -6.40 -6.02 -6.54
C ILE A 144 -6.93 -4.62 -6.75
N ILE A 145 -6.54 -3.72 -5.86
CA ILE A 145 -6.98 -2.33 -5.84
C ILE A 145 -5.75 -1.46 -5.85
N GLU A 146 -5.58 -0.69 -6.90
CA GLU A 146 -4.52 0.31 -7.00
C GLU A 146 -5.06 1.72 -6.84
N ASN A 147 -4.23 2.64 -6.36
CA ASN A 147 -4.59 4.05 -6.28
C ASN A 147 -3.35 4.96 -6.23
N TYR A 148 -3.54 6.20 -6.62
CA TYR A 148 -2.57 7.28 -6.43
C TYR A 148 -3.19 8.31 -5.50
N LEU A 149 -2.45 8.66 -4.46
CA LEU A 149 -2.98 9.45 -3.36
C LEU A 149 -2.09 10.67 -3.12
N VAL A 150 -2.72 11.80 -2.86
CA VAL A 150 -2.07 12.97 -2.28
C VAL A 150 -2.46 13.04 -0.81
N ALA A 151 -1.47 13.20 0.06
CA ALA A 151 -1.69 13.41 1.48
C ALA A 151 -0.95 14.66 1.98
N ARG A 152 -1.51 15.24 3.05
CA ARG A 152 -1.02 16.44 3.70
C ARG A 152 -0.73 16.17 5.18
N ARG A 153 0.24 16.87 5.76
CA ARG A 153 0.50 16.80 7.21
C ARG A 153 -0.48 17.61 8.04
N THR A 154 -1.04 18.67 7.46
CA THR A 154 -1.99 19.56 8.14
C THR A 154 -3.42 19.20 7.77
N SER A 155 -4.24 18.93 8.80
CA SER A 155 -5.68 18.68 8.62
C SER A 155 -6.37 19.88 7.96
N GLY A 156 -7.36 19.62 7.10
CA GLY A 156 -8.13 20.66 6.40
C GLY A 156 -7.39 21.35 5.25
N ASN A 157 -6.05 21.25 5.17
CA ASN A 157 -5.33 21.68 3.98
C ASN A 157 -5.58 20.67 2.87
N THR A 158 -6.34 21.06 1.85
CA THR A 158 -6.79 20.17 0.79
C THR A 158 -6.40 20.64 -0.60
N GLU A 159 -5.49 21.60 -0.71
CA GLU A 159 -4.94 22.01 -1.99
C GLU A 159 -3.83 21.04 -2.45
N ILE A 160 -3.74 20.81 -3.76
CA ILE A 160 -2.59 20.10 -4.33
C ILE A 160 -1.38 21.05 -4.29
N PRO A 161 -0.28 20.69 -3.61
CA PRO A 161 0.91 21.54 -3.50
C PRO A 161 1.50 21.86 -4.87
N ALA A 162 2.05 23.07 -5.02
CA ALA A 162 2.70 23.51 -6.26
C ALA A 162 3.81 22.54 -6.72
N GLN A 163 4.53 21.96 -5.77
CA GLN A 163 5.60 20.98 -5.99
C GLN A 163 5.10 19.68 -6.63
N LEU A 164 3.81 19.36 -6.51
CA LEU A 164 3.20 18.17 -7.08
C LEU A 164 2.51 18.43 -8.42
N GLN A 165 2.29 19.68 -8.84
CA GLN A 165 1.48 20.02 -10.01
C GLN A 165 1.95 19.33 -11.29
N SER A 166 3.26 19.28 -11.54
CA SER A 166 3.79 18.62 -12.75
C SER A 166 3.56 17.10 -12.74
N LEU A 167 3.65 16.47 -11.57
CA LEU A 167 3.45 15.03 -11.40
C LEU A 167 1.97 14.64 -11.41
N THR A 168 1.10 15.52 -10.94
CA THR A 168 -0.34 15.27 -10.86
C THR A 168 -1.12 15.75 -12.08
N ASN A 169 -0.48 16.50 -12.98
CA ASN A 169 -1.10 16.95 -14.22
C ASN A 169 -1.57 15.75 -15.05
N GLY A 170 -2.83 15.79 -15.50
CA GLY A 170 -3.46 14.71 -16.27
C GLY A 170 -3.80 13.44 -15.47
N MET A 171 -3.52 13.39 -14.15
CA MET A 171 -3.90 12.24 -13.31
C MET A 171 -5.40 12.21 -12.97
N ASN A 172 -6.12 13.31 -13.17
CA ASN A 172 -7.55 13.47 -12.86
C ASN A 172 -7.88 13.13 -11.39
N LEU A 173 -7.03 13.58 -10.46
CA LEU A 173 -7.21 13.35 -9.03
C LEU A 173 -8.54 13.94 -8.54
N GLN A 174 -9.28 13.14 -7.77
CA GLN A 174 -10.52 13.48 -7.12
C GLN A 174 -10.24 13.90 -5.68
N LYS A 175 -10.80 15.04 -5.27
CA LYS A 175 -10.70 15.54 -3.90
C LYS A 175 -11.51 14.66 -2.96
N CYS A 176 -10.95 14.38 -1.78
CA CYS A 176 -11.67 13.73 -0.70
C CYS A 176 -12.75 14.66 -0.14
N SER A 177 -13.96 14.13 0.02
CA SER A 177 -15.14 14.83 0.53
C SER A 177 -15.08 15.02 2.04
#